data_AF-A0A4P6XCC6-F1
#
_entry.id   AF-A0A4P6XCC6-F1
#
_cell.length_a   1.000
_cell.length_b   1.000
_cell.length_c   1.000
_cell.angle_alpha   90.00
_cell.angle_beta   90.00
_cell.angle_gamma   90.00
#
_symmetry.space_group_name_H-M   'P 1'
#
loop_
_entity.id
_entity.type
_entity.pdbx_description
1 polymer ?
#
loop_
_entity_poly.entity_id
_entity_poly.type
_entity_poly.pdbx_seq_one_letter_code
_entity_poly.pdbx_strand_id
1 'polypeptide(L)'
;MTSGIADLIGDISLFRNFRKRAELLRAVRDFDAFDDAIDPYGEHDLGRFRFEGTDCYWKIDYYNHDLSAGSEDPADPFKTTRVLTIMRVDER
;
A
#
# COMPACT_ATOMS: atom_id res chain seq x y z
N MET A 1 2.70 -6.32 -0.13
CA MET A 1 3.53 -5.88 -1.28
C MET A 1 3.44 -6.97 -2.33
N THR A 2 3.27 -6.59 -3.60
CA THR A 2 3.27 -7.52 -4.74
C THR A 2 4.68 -8.01 -5.07
N SER A 3 4.78 -9.01 -5.95
CA SER A 3 6.07 -9.54 -6.42
C SER A 3 6.90 -8.48 -7.14
N GLY A 4 6.30 -7.61 -7.96
CA GLY A 4 7.11 -6.60 -8.68
C GLY A 4 7.65 -5.50 -7.76
N ILE A 5 6.97 -5.19 -6.64
CA ILE A 5 7.60 -4.37 -5.59
C ILE A 5 8.76 -5.11 -4.90
N ALA A 6 8.62 -6.42 -4.66
CA ALA A 6 9.71 -7.21 -4.10
C ALA A 6 10.92 -7.24 -5.06
N ASP A 7 10.69 -7.32 -6.37
CA ASP A 7 11.74 -7.29 -7.39
C ASP A 7 12.47 -5.93 -7.44
N LEU A 8 11.75 -4.81 -7.26
CA LEU A 8 12.35 -3.48 -7.15
C LEU A 8 13.25 -3.33 -5.91
N ILE A 9 12.89 -3.98 -4.81
CA ILE A 9 13.70 -3.98 -3.58
C ILE A 9 14.90 -4.93 -3.71
N GLY A 10 14.68 -6.13 -4.27
CA GLY A 10 15.64 -7.22 -4.32
C GLY A 10 15.86 -7.92 -2.96
N ASP A 11 16.94 -8.69 -2.85
CA ASP A 11 17.26 -9.46 -1.64
C ASP A 11 17.52 -8.54 -0.43
N ILE A 12 16.59 -8.54 0.53
CA ILE A 12 16.64 -7.72 1.75
C ILE A 12 17.68 -8.16 2.78
N SER A 13 18.33 -9.33 2.61
CA SER A 13 19.48 -9.72 3.43
C SER A 13 20.67 -8.77 3.22
N LEU A 14 20.70 -8.10 2.07
CA LEU A 14 21.70 -7.11 1.73
C LEU A 14 21.31 -5.76 2.32
N PHE A 15 22.23 -5.14 3.07
CA PHE A 15 21.99 -3.88 3.78
C PHE A 15 21.35 -2.77 2.91
N ARG A 16 21.80 -2.63 1.67
CA ARG A 16 21.25 -1.65 0.71
C ARG A 16 19.74 -1.85 0.45
N ASN A 17 19.30 -3.09 0.34
CA ASN A 17 17.92 -3.43 -0.01
C ASN A 17 17.02 -3.41 1.23
N PHE A 18 17.56 -3.76 2.40
CA PHE A 18 16.89 -3.49 3.68
C PHE A 18 16.54 -2.00 3.81
N ARG A 19 17.50 -1.11 3.49
CA ARG A 19 17.27 0.34 3.49
C ARG A 19 16.21 0.76 2.48
N LYS A 20 16.24 0.21 1.25
CA LYS A 20 15.18 0.44 0.25
C LYS A 20 13.79 0.08 0.76
N ARG A 21 13.63 -1.08 1.40
CA ARG A 21 12.35 -1.48 2.01
C ARG A 21 11.91 -0.50 3.10
N ALA A 22 12.84 -0.02 3.92
CA ALA A 22 12.53 0.97 4.95
C ALA A 22 12.11 2.32 4.33
N GLU A 23 12.77 2.75 3.26
CA GLU A 23 12.41 3.97 2.50
C GLU A 23 11.03 3.86 1.87
N LEU A 24 10.69 2.70 1.28
CA LEU A 24 9.35 2.41 0.77
C LEU A 24 8.28 2.54 1.86
N LEU A 25 8.50 1.91 3.02
CA LEU A 25 7.54 1.96 4.12
C LEU A 25 7.41 3.36 4.74
N ARG A 26 8.47 4.17 4.73
CA ARG A 26 8.39 5.58 5.13
C ARG A 26 7.59 6.40 4.13
N ALA A 27 7.81 6.21 2.83
CA ALA A 27 7.06 6.91 1.80
C ALA A 27 5.53 6.67 1.91
N VAL A 28 5.11 5.44 2.23
CA VAL A 28 3.69 5.15 2.47
C VAL A 28 3.19 5.75 3.79
N ARG A 29 3.97 5.68 4.86
CA ARG A 29 3.60 6.23 6.17
C ARG A 29 3.43 7.75 6.14
N ASP A 30 4.33 8.43 5.47
CA ASP A 30 4.42 9.89 5.45
C ASP A 30 3.62 10.50 4.29
N PHE A 31 2.84 9.68 3.56
CA PHE A 31 2.06 10.14 2.42
C PHE A 31 0.92 11.08 2.87
N ASP A 32 0.88 12.28 2.31
CA ASP A 32 -0.13 13.31 2.58
C ASP A 32 -0.67 14.00 1.32
N ALA A 33 -0.27 13.53 0.14
CA ALA A 33 -0.63 14.12 -1.16
C ALA A 33 -1.97 13.59 -1.69
N PHE A 34 -3.03 13.72 -0.89
CA PHE A 34 -4.39 13.35 -1.27
C PHE A 34 -5.03 14.48 -2.11
N ASP A 35 -5.51 14.12 -3.30
CA ASP A 35 -6.25 15.00 -4.21
C ASP A 35 -7.56 14.34 -4.67
N ASP A 36 -8.43 15.12 -5.31
CA ASP A 36 -9.74 14.63 -5.79
C ASP A 36 -9.63 13.47 -6.80
N ALA A 37 -8.46 13.25 -7.40
CA ALA A 37 -8.27 12.17 -8.38
C ALA A 37 -8.00 10.82 -7.71
N ILE A 38 -7.35 10.81 -6.54
CA ILE A 38 -7.03 9.58 -5.80
C ILE A 38 -7.87 9.38 -4.54
N ASP A 39 -8.52 10.43 -4.04
CA ASP A 39 -9.33 10.40 -2.83
C ASP A 39 -10.63 11.23 -2.96
N PRO A 40 -11.52 10.89 -3.91
CA PRO A 40 -12.75 11.65 -4.15
C PRO A 40 -13.74 11.61 -2.98
N TYR A 41 -13.57 10.68 -2.04
CA TYR A 41 -14.49 10.44 -0.92
C TYR A 41 -13.87 10.74 0.45
N GLY A 42 -12.58 11.12 0.53
CA GLY A 42 -11.91 11.44 1.79
C GLY A 42 -11.60 10.23 2.67
N GLU A 43 -11.54 9.04 2.08
CA GLU A 43 -11.32 7.78 2.79
C GLU A 43 -9.84 7.55 3.11
N HIS A 44 -8.94 8.25 2.38
CA HIS A 44 -7.48 8.13 2.53
C HIS A 44 -6.98 6.68 2.45
N ASP A 45 -7.59 5.87 1.60
CA ASP A 45 -7.32 4.43 1.47
C ASP A 45 -6.53 4.09 0.20
N LEU A 46 -6.21 5.08 -0.64
CA LEU A 46 -5.42 4.96 -1.86
C LEU A 46 -4.40 6.09 -1.96
N GLY A 47 -3.18 5.76 -2.37
CA GLY A 47 -2.16 6.75 -2.66
C GLY A 47 -1.27 6.37 -3.84
N ARG A 48 -0.81 7.39 -4.58
CA ARG A 48 0.10 7.25 -5.73
C ARG A 48 1.43 7.94 -5.45
N PHE A 49 2.53 7.24 -5.63
CA PHE A 49 3.86 7.78 -5.37
C PHE A 49 4.91 7.15 -6.29
N ARG A 50 6.14 7.67 -6.26
CA ARG A 50 7.25 7.15 -7.06
C ARG A 50 8.32 6.53 -6.17
N PHE A 51 8.80 5.34 -6.53
CA PHE A 51 9.84 4.61 -5.81
C PHE A 51 10.79 3.93 -6.80
N GLU A 52 12.11 4.12 -6.61
CA GLU A 52 13.15 3.56 -7.51
C GLU A 52 12.85 3.84 -9.01
N GLY A 53 12.37 5.05 -9.31
CA GLY A 53 12.03 5.47 -10.67
C GLY A 53 10.71 4.91 -11.22
N THR A 54 10.01 4.06 -10.46
CA THR A 54 8.76 3.40 -10.85
C THR A 54 7.55 4.05 -10.18
N ASP A 55 6.46 4.21 -10.94
CA ASP A 55 5.18 4.65 -10.39
C ASP A 55 4.52 3.50 -9.62
N CYS A 56 4.12 3.78 -8.38
CA CYS A 56 3.54 2.82 -7.47
C CYS A 56 2.21 3.33 -6.90
N TYR A 57 1.33 2.38 -6.59
CA TYR A 57 0.18 2.60 -5.72
C TYR A 57 0.41 1.93 -4.37
N TRP A 58 -0.16 2.51 -3.33
CA TRP A 58 -0.55 1.77 -2.14
C TRP A 58 -2.05 1.88 -1.96
N LYS A 59 -2.69 0.84 -1.42
CA LYS A 59 -4.10 0.87 -1.04
C LYS A 59 -4.39 0.09 0.23
N ILE A 60 -5.48 0.42 0.92
CA ILE A 60 -5.99 -0.28 2.09
C ILE A 60 -7.31 -0.95 1.71
N ASP A 61 -7.33 -2.28 1.70
CA ASP A 61 -8.57 -3.04 1.50
C ASP A 61 -9.18 -3.44 2.86
N TYR A 62 -10.52 -3.47 2.93
CA TYR A 62 -11.28 -3.73 4.14
C TYR A 62 -11.97 -5.10 4.09
N TYR A 63 -11.45 -6.07 4.84
CA TYR A 63 -11.97 -7.45 4.88
C TYR A 63 -12.66 -7.78 6.20
N ASN A 64 -13.47 -8.82 6.22
CA ASN A 64 -13.87 -9.50 7.45
C ASN A 64 -12.65 -10.19 8.13
N HIS A 65 -12.84 -10.71 9.35
CA HIS A 65 -11.74 -11.26 10.17
C HIS A 65 -11.07 -12.51 9.58
N ASP A 66 -11.79 -13.30 8.78
CA ASP A 66 -11.25 -14.49 8.12
C ASP A 66 -10.73 -14.24 6.70
N LEU A 67 -10.76 -12.98 6.24
CA LEU A 67 -10.29 -12.52 4.94
C LEU A 67 -11.00 -13.17 3.74
N SER A 68 -12.21 -13.71 3.94
CA SER A 68 -12.99 -14.35 2.88
C SER A 68 -13.82 -13.38 2.04
N ALA A 69 -14.17 -12.22 2.60
CA ALA A 69 -15.03 -11.22 1.97
C ALA A 69 -14.74 -9.80 2.49
N GLY A 70 -15.34 -8.79 1.86
CA GLY A 70 -15.33 -7.42 2.37
C GLY A 70 -15.98 -7.33 3.75
N SER A 71 -15.50 -6.42 4.60
CA SER A 71 -16.12 -6.18 5.91
C SER A 71 -17.54 -5.62 5.74
N GLU A 72 -18.49 -6.10 6.55
CA GLU A 72 -19.87 -5.59 6.55
C GLU A 72 -19.95 -4.13 7.03
N ASP A 73 -18.96 -3.69 7.81
CA ASP A 73 -18.87 -2.35 8.36
C ASP A 73 -17.40 -1.88 8.37
N PRO A 74 -16.88 -1.39 7.22
CA PRO A 74 -15.47 -1.00 7.05
C PRO A 74 -14.97 0.08 8.02
N ALA A 75 -15.90 0.85 8.61
CA ALA A 75 -15.60 1.90 9.57
C ALA A 75 -15.36 1.35 10.99
N ASP A 76 -15.87 0.15 11.32
CA ASP A 76 -15.74 -0.47 12.64
C ASP A 76 -14.44 -1.32 12.73
N PRO A 77 -13.40 -0.84 13.45
CA PRO A 77 -12.14 -1.57 13.56
C PRO A 77 -12.26 -2.91 14.30
N PHE A 78 -13.37 -3.15 15.03
CA PHE A 78 -13.62 -4.43 15.68
C PHE A 78 -14.26 -5.46 14.74
N LYS A 79 -14.70 -5.06 13.55
CA LYS A 79 -15.26 -5.94 12.50
C LYS A 79 -14.40 -6.04 11.24
N THR A 80 -13.38 -5.19 11.13
CA THR A 80 -12.61 -5.04 9.90
C THR A 80 -11.14 -5.38 10.08
N THR A 81 -10.64 -6.24 9.20
CA THR A 81 -9.20 -6.40 8.96
C THR A 81 -8.79 -5.49 7.80
N ARG A 82 -7.86 -4.56 8.06
CA ARG A 82 -7.32 -3.66 7.03
C ARG A 82 -6.04 -4.25 6.45
N VAL A 83 -5.99 -4.38 5.13
CA VAL A 83 -4.85 -4.96 4.41
C VAL A 83 -4.20 -3.89 3.53
N LEU A 84 -2.97 -3.51 3.87
CA LEU A 84 -2.18 -2.60 3.06
C LEU A 84 -1.47 -3.35 1.91
N THR A 85 -1.82 -3.00 0.69
CA THR A 85 -1.15 -3.48 -0.52
C THR A 85 -0.28 -2.36 -1.09
N ILE A 86 0.95 -2.69 -1.49
CA ILE A 86 1.82 -1.80 -2.28
C ILE A 86 2.14 -2.54 -3.57
N MET A 87 1.95 -1.87 -4.70
CA MET A 87 2.01 -2.43 -6.05
C MET A 87 2.52 -1.40 -7.05
N ARG A 88 3.06 -1.85 -8.19
CA ARG A 88 3.37 -0.94 -9.30
C ARG A 88 2.09 -0.56 -10.04
N VAL A 89 2.06 0.62 -10.64
CA VAL A 89 0.89 1.09 -11.41
C VAL A 89 0.63 0.23 -12.66
N ASP A 90 1.67 -0.38 -13.21
CA ASP A 90 1.62 -1.23 -14.40
C ASP A 90 1.33 -2.71 -14.08
N GLU A 91 1.13 -3.07 -12.81
CA GLU A 91 0.73 -4.41 -12.40
C GLU A 91 -0.77 -4.64 -12.64
N ARG A 92 -1.10 -5.80 -13.21
CA ARG A 92 -2.47 -6.30 -13.39
C ARG A 92 -2.80 -7.35 -12.35
#